data_AF-A0A151PI58-F1
#
_entry.id   AF-A0A151PI58-F1
#
_cell.length_a   1.000
_cell.length_b   1.000
_cell.length_c   1.000
_cell.angle_alpha   90.00
_cell.angle_beta   90.00
_cell.angle_gamma   90.00
#
_symmetry.space_group_name_H-M   'P 1'
#
loop_
_entity.id
_entity.type
_entity.pdbx_description
1 polymer ?
#
loop_
_entity_poly.entity_id
_entity_poly.type
_entity_poly.pdbx_seq_one_letter_code
_entity_poly.pdbx_strand_id
1 'polypeptide(L)'
;MADEYDHLTVAYLRELMKERGLLVRKEQKSEHLIKILCDNDEAARSPLRVLPEPTGGTECPPSEWHFQKFQLQLEAEEREHKLKRELELKRLELEVQHQREKEQREHEAREAHCQREHELAVLRMQTNAETVGTQPALAASPRLDTPVFSCYKDGEDPKVFLSNFESQACQWKLPKEELMKHMAALVEGDMSVVLNSLPLESADNYNTFREAVHVRFKLGAD
;
A
#
# COMPACT_ATOMS: atom_id res chain seq x y z
N MET A 1 -3.90 33.93 26.80
CA MET A 1 -4.96 33.47 25.87
C MET A 1 -4.66 33.89 24.44
N ALA A 2 -4.08 35.08 24.18
CA ALA A 2 -3.59 35.45 22.84
C ALA A 2 -2.46 34.52 22.33
N ASP A 3 -1.60 34.07 23.24
CA ASP A 3 -0.44 33.21 22.95
C ASP A 3 -0.79 31.88 22.24
N GLU A 4 -2.03 31.39 22.39
CA GLU A 4 -2.50 30.15 21.75
C GLU A 4 -2.76 30.32 20.25
N TYR A 5 -3.00 31.54 19.78
CA TYR A 5 -3.31 31.79 18.36
C TYR A 5 -2.17 32.49 17.60
N ASP A 6 -1.18 33.03 18.31
CA ASP A 6 -0.07 33.79 17.73
C ASP A 6 0.85 32.96 16.80
N HIS A 7 0.86 31.63 16.96
CA HIS A 7 1.65 30.73 16.12
C HIS A 7 0.90 30.23 14.88
N LEU A 8 -0.39 30.55 14.74
CA LEU A 8 -1.23 30.04 13.67
C LEU A 8 -1.16 30.93 12.43
N THR A 9 -1.18 30.29 11.26
CA THR A 9 -1.19 31.02 9.99
C THR A 9 -2.53 31.73 9.78
N VAL A 10 -2.51 32.84 9.02
CA VAL A 10 -3.74 33.57 8.64
C VAL A 10 -4.77 32.67 7.96
N ALA A 11 -4.33 31.67 7.18
CA ALA A 11 -5.22 30.71 6.54
C ALA A 11 -5.99 29.88 7.58
N TYR A 12 -5.26 29.35 8.57
CA TYR A 12 -5.84 28.53 9.63
C TYR A 12 -6.76 29.32 10.56
N LEU A 13 -6.37 30.55 10.92
CA LEU A 13 -7.23 31.46 11.69
C LEU A 13 -8.57 31.74 10.99
N ARG A 14 -8.56 31.88 9.67
CA ARG A 14 -9.80 32.09 8.88
C ARG A 14 -10.66 30.84 8.81
N GLU A 15 -10.05 29.66 8.83
CA GLU A 15 -10.76 28.39 8.87
C GLU A 15 -11.47 28.20 10.20
N LEU A 16 -10.76 28.42 11.32
CA LEU A 16 -11.36 28.43 12.67
C LEU A 16 -12.52 29.41 12.80
N MET A 17 -12.39 30.61 12.24
CA MET A 17 -13.51 31.57 12.23
C MET A 17 -14.72 31.06 11.47
N LYS A 18 -14.54 30.36 10.34
CA LYS A 18 -15.66 29.76 9.59
C LYS A 18 -16.32 28.63 10.36
N GLU A 19 -15.52 27.77 11.00
CA GLU A 19 -16.03 26.68 11.85
C GLU A 19 -16.90 27.23 12.99
N ARG A 20 -16.52 28.36 13.56
CA ARG A 20 -17.28 29.05 14.62
C ARG A 20 -18.41 29.97 14.09
N GLY A 21 -18.68 29.96 12.79
CA GLY A 21 -19.72 30.78 12.17
C GLY A 21 -19.45 32.29 12.19
N LEU A 22 -18.20 32.70 12.37
CA LEU A 22 -17.78 34.10 12.43
C LEU A 22 -17.50 34.66 11.03
N LEU A 23 -17.83 35.93 10.82
CA LEU A 23 -17.67 36.60 9.53
C LEU A 23 -16.19 36.88 9.22
N VAL A 24 -15.68 36.30 8.12
CA VAL A 24 -14.30 36.49 7.64
C VAL A 24 -14.27 37.41 6.43
N ARG A 25 -13.50 38.50 6.49
CA ARG A 25 -13.27 39.43 5.36
C ARG A 25 -11.90 39.16 4.73
N LYS A 26 -11.80 39.24 3.40
CA LYS A 26 -10.60 38.86 2.62
C LYS A 26 -9.31 39.58 3.04
N GLU A 27 -9.38 40.78 3.61
CA GLU A 27 -8.22 41.63 3.94
C GLU A 27 -7.92 41.78 5.45
N GLN A 28 -8.51 40.94 6.31
CA GLN A 28 -8.20 40.98 7.74
C GLN A 28 -6.77 40.51 8.04
N LYS A 29 -6.06 41.31 8.84
CA LYS A 29 -4.74 40.98 9.41
C LYS A 29 -4.85 39.91 10.50
N SER A 30 -3.81 39.12 10.72
CA SER A 30 -3.75 38.05 11.73
C SER A 30 -4.19 38.52 13.11
N GLU A 31 -3.63 39.61 13.61
CA GLU A 31 -3.94 40.19 14.94
C GLU A 31 -5.45 40.44 15.14
N HIS A 32 -6.13 40.89 14.09
CA HIS A 32 -7.56 41.16 14.15
C HIS A 32 -8.39 39.88 14.16
N LEU A 33 -7.95 38.84 13.44
CA LEU A 33 -8.59 37.52 13.47
C LEU A 33 -8.41 36.87 14.85
N ILE A 34 -7.20 36.95 15.42
CA ILE A 34 -6.87 36.44 16.76
C ILE A 34 -7.75 37.12 17.81
N LYS A 35 -7.86 38.46 17.75
CA LYS A 35 -8.72 39.22 18.68
C LYS A 35 -10.17 38.74 18.65
N ILE A 36 -10.74 38.54 17.46
CA ILE A 36 -12.12 38.08 17.31
C ILE A 36 -12.31 36.68 17.92
N LEU A 37 -11.34 35.78 17.71
CA LEU A 37 -11.39 34.43 18.29
C LEU A 37 -11.31 34.46 19.82
N CYS A 38 -10.42 35.27 20.39
CA CYS A 38 -10.32 35.46 21.84
C CYS A 38 -11.61 36.06 22.44
N ASP A 39 -12.16 37.12 21.83
CA ASP A 39 -13.40 37.76 22.29
C ASP A 39 -14.58 36.75 22.26
N ASN A 40 -14.60 35.85 21.27
CA ASN A 40 -15.62 34.80 21.15
C ASN A 40 -15.48 33.71 22.23
N ASP A 41 -14.25 33.27 22.54
CA ASP A 41 -14.01 32.29 23.60
C ASP A 41 -14.31 32.86 24.99
N GLU A 42 -14.03 34.15 25.21
CA GLU A 42 -14.46 34.85 26.43
C GLU A 42 -15.98 34.96 26.52
N ALA A 43 -16.67 35.26 25.41
CA ALA A 43 -18.12 35.28 25.36
C ALA A 43 -18.73 33.88 25.62
N ALA A 44 -18.10 32.81 25.12
CA ALA A 44 -18.52 31.43 25.35
C ALA A 44 -18.27 30.96 26.80
N ARG A 45 -17.28 31.54 27.49
CA ARG A 45 -16.97 31.26 28.90
C ARG A 45 -17.74 32.14 29.88
N SER A 46 -18.36 33.22 29.42
CA SER A 46 -19.18 34.06 30.28
C SER A 46 -20.38 33.25 30.77
N PRO A 47 -20.62 33.16 32.11
CA PRO A 47 -21.80 32.51 32.63
C PRO A 47 -23.03 33.16 32.02
N LEU A 48 -23.91 32.34 31.44
CA LEU A 48 -25.26 32.71 31.01
C LEU A 48 -25.84 33.71 32.02
N ARG A 49 -25.97 34.98 31.59
CA ARG A 49 -26.88 35.91 32.26
C ARG A 49 -28.22 35.21 32.31
N VAL A 50 -28.66 34.93 33.53
CA VAL A 50 -29.96 34.39 33.88
C VAL A 50 -31.02 35.04 32.99
N LEU A 51 -31.54 34.24 32.07
CA LEU A 51 -32.72 34.57 31.28
C LEU A 51 -33.85 34.80 32.30
N PRO A 52 -34.54 35.97 32.30
CA PRO A 52 -35.72 36.12 33.14
C PRO A 52 -36.74 35.07 32.68
N GLU A 53 -37.18 34.24 33.63
CA GLU A 53 -38.20 33.23 33.35
C GLU A 53 -39.43 33.88 32.69
N PRO A 54 -39.96 33.29 31.62
CA PRO A 54 -41.21 33.75 31.05
C PRO A 54 -42.33 33.31 32.02
N THR A 55 -42.73 34.23 32.89
CA THR A 55 -43.97 34.11 33.66
C THR A 55 -45.13 34.28 32.67
N GLY A 56 -45.51 33.19 32.02
CA GLY A 56 -46.57 33.17 31.01
C GLY A 56 -47.08 31.76 30.83
N GLY A 57 -48.03 31.39 31.70
CA GLY A 57 -48.61 30.07 31.80
C GLY A 57 -49.21 29.58 30.49
N THR A 58 -48.68 28.47 30.01
CA THR A 58 -49.45 27.40 29.39
C THR A 58 -48.70 26.14 29.75
N GLU A 59 -49.17 25.48 30.82
CA GLU A 59 -48.61 24.20 31.29
C GLU A 59 -48.81 23.15 30.21
N CYS A 60 -47.83 23.03 29.31
CA CYS A 60 -47.69 21.84 28.48
C CYS A 60 -47.39 20.68 29.44
N PRO A 61 -48.19 19.60 29.45
CA PRO A 61 -48.03 18.54 30.42
C PRO A 61 -46.61 17.93 30.34
N PRO A 62 -45.95 17.62 31.48
CA PRO A 62 -44.58 17.10 31.51
C PRO A 62 -44.31 15.90 30.59
N SER A 63 -45.35 15.12 30.26
CA SER A 63 -45.30 13.98 29.34
C SER A 63 -45.03 14.33 27.88
N GLU A 64 -45.42 15.52 27.41
CA GLU A 64 -45.31 15.93 26.01
C GLU A 64 -43.87 16.33 25.64
N TRP A 65 -43.16 16.94 26.60
CA TRP A 65 -41.73 17.28 26.48
C TRP A 65 -40.85 16.02 26.36
N HIS A 66 -41.13 14.99 27.16
CA HIS A 66 -40.38 13.74 27.09
C HIS A 66 -40.59 13.01 25.76
N PHE A 67 -41.80 13.09 25.21
CA PHE A 67 -42.12 12.51 23.91
C PHE A 67 -41.41 13.22 22.76
N GLN A 68 -41.39 14.56 22.74
CA GLN A 68 -40.63 15.33 21.74
C GLN A 68 -39.13 15.06 21.83
N LYS A 69 -38.56 15.00 23.04
CA LYS A 69 -37.15 14.69 23.24
C LYS A 69 -36.80 13.30 22.69
N PHE A 70 -37.65 12.31 22.94
CA PHE A 70 -37.46 10.96 22.43
C PHE A 70 -37.55 10.92 20.88
N GLN A 71 -38.50 11.63 20.28
CA GLN A 71 -38.59 11.74 18.82
C GLN A 71 -37.35 12.38 18.19
N LEU A 72 -36.86 13.48 18.78
CA LEU A 72 -35.66 14.16 18.29
C LEU A 72 -34.42 13.25 18.38
N GLN A 73 -34.31 12.47 19.46
CA GLN A 73 -33.23 11.51 19.64
C GLN A 73 -33.29 10.39 18.59
N LEU A 74 -34.49 9.85 18.33
CA LEU A 74 -34.68 8.81 17.31
C LEU A 74 -34.31 9.32 15.91
N GLU A 75 -34.71 10.55 15.59
CA GLU A 75 -34.40 11.19 14.31
C GLU A 75 -32.90 11.48 14.16
N ALA A 76 -32.21 11.85 15.25
CA ALA A 76 -30.77 12.03 15.25
C ALA A 76 -30.02 10.70 15.02
N GLU A 77 -30.45 9.63 15.67
CA GLU A 77 -29.88 8.29 15.50
C GLU A 77 -30.08 7.76 14.07
N GLU A 78 -31.27 7.98 13.48
CA GLU A 78 -31.52 7.62 12.09
C GLU A 78 -30.60 8.37 11.12
N ARG A 79 -30.41 9.69 11.33
CA ARG A 79 -29.49 10.50 10.54
C ARG A 79 -28.05 10.02 10.68
N GLU A 80 -27.60 9.70 11.89
CA GLU A 80 -26.25 9.18 12.13
C GLU A 80 -26.05 7.84 11.41
N HIS A 81 -27.00 6.92 11.55
CA HIS A 81 -26.93 5.62 10.90
C HIS A 81 -26.98 5.72 9.37
N LYS A 82 -27.72 6.69 8.83
CA LYS A 82 -27.71 7.00 7.39
C LYS A 82 -26.35 7.51 6.93
N LEU A 83 -25.78 8.50 7.64
CA LEU A 83 -24.47 9.06 7.32
C LEU A 83 -23.35 8.01 7.42
N LYS A 84 -23.43 7.13 8.42
CA LYS A 84 -22.50 6.01 8.57
C LYS A 84 -22.54 5.06 7.37
N ARG A 85 -23.74 4.68 6.92
CA ARG A 85 -23.90 3.85 5.71
C ARG A 85 -23.36 4.52 4.45
N GLU A 86 -23.59 5.82 4.29
CA GLU A 86 -23.05 6.58 3.17
C GLU A 86 -21.51 6.64 3.19
N LEU A 87 -20.91 6.81 4.38
CA LEU A 87 -19.45 6.78 4.54
C LEU A 87 -18.85 5.41 4.27
N GLU A 88 -19.48 4.32 4.75
CA GLU A 88 -19.05 2.95 4.46
C GLU A 88 -19.12 2.65 2.96
N LEU A 89 -20.18 3.09 2.27
CA LEU A 89 -20.31 2.94 0.83
C LEU A 89 -19.19 3.69 0.08
N LYS A 90 -18.93 4.95 0.45
CA LYS A 90 -17.83 5.73 -0.15
C LYS A 90 -16.45 5.12 0.10
N ARG A 91 -16.24 4.54 1.28
CA ARG A 91 -15.00 3.84 1.61
C ARG A 91 -14.80 2.63 0.70
N LEU A 92 -15.84 1.83 0.50
CA LEU A 92 -15.79 0.66 -0.38
C LEU A 92 -15.57 1.07 -1.84
N GLU A 93 -16.24 2.11 -2.31
CA GLU A 93 -16.07 2.63 -3.67
C GLU A 93 -14.63 3.10 -3.92
N LEU A 94 -14.04 3.83 -2.97
CA LEU A 94 -12.65 4.27 -3.05
C LEU A 94 -11.67 3.09 -3.03
N GLU A 95 -11.95 2.06 -2.25
CA GLU A 95 -11.13 0.84 -2.19
C GLU A 95 -11.16 0.07 -3.51
N VAL A 96 -12.35 -0.09 -4.11
CA VAL A 96 -12.50 -0.68 -5.45
C VAL A 96 -11.77 0.16 -6.51
N GLN A 97 -11.88 1.48 -6.44
CA GLN A 97 -11.20 2.38 -7.37
C GLN A 97 -9.68 2.25 -7.26
N HIS A 98 -9.15 2.25 -6.04
CA HIS A 98 -7.71 2.10 -5.80
C HIS A 98 -7.19 0.74 -6.28
N GLN A 99 -7.94 -0.33 -6.03
CA GLN A 99 -7.58 -1.66 -6.50
C GLN A 99 -7.54 -1.72 -8.03
N ARG A 100 -8.53 -1.13 -8.71
CA ARG A 100 -8.57 -1.07 -10.18
C ARG A 100 -7.39 -0.28 -10.75
N GLU A 101 -7.04 0.85 -10.14
CA GLU A 101 -5.89 1.67 -10.56
C GLU A 101 -4.57 0.89 -10.39
N LYS A 102 -4.43 0.16 -9.29
CA LYS A 102 -3.27 -0.70 -9.04
C LYS A 102 -3.15 -1.80 -10.09
N GLU A 103 -4.24 -2.52 -10.36
CA GLU A 103 -4.29 -3.57 -11.39
C GLU A 103 -3.98 -3.01 -12.78
N GLN A 104 -4.50 -1.83 -13.11
CA GLN A 104 -4.22 -1.16 -14.38
C GLN A 104 -2.74 -0.81 -14.52
N ARG A 105 -2.12 -0.23 -13.48
CA ARG A 105 -0.68 0.08 -13.48
C ARG A 105 0.17 -1.17 -13.62
N GLU A 106 -0.22 -2.26 -12.95
CA GLU A 106 0.50 -3.53 -13.02
C GLU A 106 0.39 -4.16 -14.41
N HIS A 107 -0.79 -4.07 -15.03
CA HIS A 107 -1.01 -4.50 -16.41
C HIS A 107 -0.16 -3.70 -17.40
N GLU A 108 -0.18 -2.36 -17.31
CA GLU A 108 0.61 -1.49 -18.17
C GLU A 108 2.12 -1.73 -18.00
N ALA A 109 2.59 -1.94 -16.76
CA ALA A 109 3.98 -2.29 -16.50
C ALA A 109 4.37 -3.63 -17.13
N ARG A 110 3.47 -4.63 -17.08
CA ARG A 110 3.67 -5.93 -17.74
C ARG A 110 3.71 -5.79 -19.26
N GLU A 111 2.78 -5.05 -19.86
CA GLU A 111 2.79 -4.82 -21.31
C GLU A 111 4.04 -4.09 -21.77
N ALA A 112 4.44 -3.02 -21.07
CA ALA A 112 5.67 -2.30 -21.37
C ALA A 112 6.92 -3.18 -21.22
N HIS A 113 6.93 -4.10 -20.25
CA HIS A 113 7.99 -5.09 -20.11
C HIS A 113 8.01 -6.08 -21.30
N CYS A 114 6.87 -6.64 -21.66
CA CYS A 114 6.74 -7.54 -22.81
C CYS A 114 7.15 -6.87 -24.13
N GLN A 115 6.78 -5.59 -24.33
CA GLN A 115 7.18 -4.82 -25.50
C GLN A 115 8.70 -4.61 -25.56
N ARG A 116 9.33 -4.20 -24.45
CA ARG A 116 10.79 -4.05 -24.39
C ARG A 116 11.52 -5.36 -24.67
N GLU A 117 11.06 -6.46 -24.09
CA GLU A 117 11.64 -7.79 -24.35
C GLU A 117 11.47 -8.20 -25.82
N HIS A 118 10.32 -7.91 -26.43
CA HIS A 118 10.10 -8.16 -27.85
C HIS A 118 11.04 -7.35 -28.73
N GLU A 119 11.17 -6.04 -28.47
CA GLU A 119 12.11 -5.16 -29.20
C GLU A 119 13.56 -5.64 -29.07
N LEU A 120 13.98 -6.02 -27.86
CA LEU A 120 15.29 -6.59 -27.60
C LEU A 120 15.50 -7.92 -28.34
N ALA A 121 14.49 -8.78 -28.37
CA ALA A 121 14.55 -10.04 -29.12
C ALA A 121 14.68 -9.79 -30.63
N VAL A 122 13.93 -8.83 -31.19
CA VAL A 122 14.02 -8.42 -32.59
C VAL A 122 15.43 -7.91 -32.92
N LEU A 123 16.01 -7.05 -32.07
CA LEU A 123 17.38 -6.55 -32.25
C LEU A 123 18.43 -7.67 -32.21
N ARG A 124 18.29 -8.64 -31.28
CA ARG A 124 19.18 -9.82 -31.22
C ARG A 124 19.08 -10.68 -32.48
N MET A 125 17.88 -10.85 -33.03
CA MET A 125 17.70 -11.61 -34.27
C MET A 125 18.33 -10.90 -35.48
N GLN A 126 18.23 -9.57 -35.55
CA GLN A 126 18.85 -8.78 -36.63
C GLN A 126 20.38 -8.81 -36.56
N THR A 127 20.97 -8.64 -35.38
CA THR A 127 22.44 -8.73 -35.20
C THR A 127 22.98 -10.13 -35.53
N ASN A 128 22.25 -11.19 -35.19
CA ASN A 128 22.63 -12.56 -35.54
C ASN A 128 22.49 -12.84 -37.05
N ALA A 129 21.54 -12.20 -37.74
CA ALA A 129 21.37 -12.34 -39.19
C ALA A 129 22.47 -11.59 -39.99
N GLU A 130 22.96 -10.45 -39.49
CA GLU A 130 24.07 -9.71 -40.10
C GLU A 130 25.45 -10.38 -39.88
N THR A 131 25.55 -11.38 -39.00
CA THR A 131 26.80 -12.09 -38.67
C THR A 131 26.99 -13.41 -39.44
N VAL A 132 26.18 -13.69 -40.48
CA VAL A 132 26.40 -14.83 -41.40
C VAL A 132 27.49 -14.54 -42.45
N GLY A 133 28.07 -13.34 -42.45
CA GLY A 133 29.28 -13.03 -43.19
C GLY A 133 30.40 -12.60 -42.24
N THR A 134 31.38 -13.47 -42.04
CA THR A 134 32.69 -13.19 -41.43
C THR A 134 32.82 -13.46 -39.91
N GLN A 135 33.30 -14.65 -39.57
CA GLN A 135 34.14 -14.89 -38.39
C GLN A 135 35.61 -14.51 -38.71
N PRO A 136 36.54 -14.35 -37.74
CA PRO A 136 36.42 -14.52 -36.29
C PRO A 136 37.07 -13.39 -35.44
N ALA A 137 36.62 -13.19 -34.19
CA ALA A 137 37.48 -12.89 -33.03
C ALA A 137 36.66 -12.76 -31.74
N LEU A 138 37.15 -13.37 -30.67
CA LEU A 138 36.69 -13.20 -29.29
C LEU A 138 36.59 -11.71 -28.91
N ALA A 139 35.42 -11.25 -28.49
CA ALA A 139 35.29 -10.23 -27.43
C ALA A 139 33.89 -10.31 -26.81
N ALA A 140 33.87 -10.27 -25.49
CA ALA A 140 32.73 -10.50 -24.62
C ALA A 140 31.50 -9.64 -24.95
N SER A 141 30.33 -10.29 -25.04
CA SER A 141 29.03 -9.61 -25.15
C SER A 141 28.52 -9.20 -23.75
N PRO A 142 27.92 -8.00 -23.57
CA PRO A 142 27.38 -7.55 -22.30
C PRO A 142 26.15 -8.38 -21.94
N ARG A 143 26.23 -9.13 -20.83
CA ARG A 143 25.17 -10.04 -20.38
C ARG A 143 24.02 -9.24 -19.78
N LEU A 144 22.81 -9.62 -20.18
CA LEU A 144 21.52 -9.04 -19.80
C LEU A 144 21.27 -9.14 -18.29
N ASP A 145 20.72 -8.08 -17.71
CA ASP A 145 20.34 -7.93 -16.30
C ASP A 145 19.10 -8.74 -15.88
N THR A 146 18.82 -9.87 -16.55
CA THR A 146 17.89 -10.88 -16.03
C THR A 146 18.73 -11.95 -15.37
N PRO A 147 18.44 -12.38 -14.13
CA PRO A 147 19.07 -13.53 -13.53
C PRO A 147 18.87 -14.79 -14.40
N VAL A 148 19.82 -15.07 -15.28
CA VAL A 148 19.83 -16.30 -16.06
C VAL A 148 20.32 -17.40 -15.13
N PHE A 149 19.41 -17.91 -14.32
CA PHE A 149 19.66 -19.11 -13.56
C PHE A 149 19.73 -20.30 -14.51
N SER A 150 20.72 -21.15 -14.29
CA SER A 150 20.88 -22.38 -15.07
C SER A 150 19.89 -23.42 -14.54
N CYS A 151 19.14 -24.09 -15.42
CA CYS A 151 18.29 -25.23 -15.04
C CYS A 151 19.16 -26.44 -14.72
N TYR A 152 18.80 -27.19 -13.68
CA TYR A 152 19.42 -28.46 -13.33
C TYR A 152 19.31 -29.44 -14.50
N LYS A 153 20.39 -30.13 -14.82
CA LYS A 153 20.40 -31.18 -15.85
C LYS A 153 20.59 -32.56 -15.22
N ASP A 154 19.87 -33.54 -15.73
CA ASP A 154 20.00 -34.93 -15.27
C ASP A 154 21.45 -35.41 -15.48
N GLY A 155 22.11 -35.78 -14.36
CA GLY A 155 23.53 -36.15 -14.32
C GLY A 155 24.49 -35.03 -13.89
N GLU A 156 23.99 -33.81 -13.67
CA GLU A 156 24.75 -32.74 -13.02
C GLU A 156 24.91 -33.02 -11.52
N ASP A 157 26.04 -32.61 -10.93
CA ASP A 157 26.26 -32.75 -9.49
C ASP A 157 25.33 -31.79 -8.72
N PRO A 158 24.38 -32.32 -7.91
CA PRO A 158 23.50 -31.54 -7.06
C PRO A 158 24.19 -30.48 -6.20
N LYS A 159 25.38 -30.79 -5.66
CA LYS A 159 26.12 -29.88 -4.79
C LYS A 159 26.67 -28.69 -5.58
N VAL A 160 27.17 -28.95 -6.79
CA VAL A 160 27.68 -27.91 -7.70
C VAL A 160 26.54 -27.02 -8.18
N PHE A 161 25.41 -27.63 -8.55
CA PHE A 161 24.21 -26.90 -8.95
C PHE A 161 23.71 -25.95 -7.86
N LEU A 162 23.52 -26.45 -6.62
CA LEU A 162 23.07 -25.63 -5.49
C LEU A 162 24.05 -24.49 -5.18
N SER A 163 25.36 -24.77 -5.21
CA SER A 163 26.39 -23.76 -4.97
C SER A 163 26.37 -22.66 -6.03
N ASN A 164 26.18 -23.02 -7.30
CA ASN A 164 26.06 -22.08 -8.41
C ASN A 164 24.80 -21.22 -8.29
N PHE A 165 23.67 -21.84 -7.90
CA PHE A 165 22.43 -21.13 -7.65
C PHE A 165 22.58 -20.13 -6.49
N GLU A 166 23.16 -20.52 -5.36
CA GLU A 166 23.37 -19.64 -4.19
C GLU A 166 24.29 -18.46 -4.53
N SER A 167 25.36 -18.73 -5.28
CA SER A 167 26.28 -17.69 -5.78
C SER A 167 25.54 -16.67 -6.66
N GLN A 168 24.70 -17.15 -7.58
CA GLN A 168 23.88 -16.29 -8.44
C GLN A 168 22.85 -15.52 -7.62
N ALA A 169 22.12 -16.18 -6.72
CA ALA A 169 21.14 -15.52 -5.87
C ALA A 169 21.76 -14.38 -5.03
N CYS A 170 22.99 -14.57 -4.54
CA CYS A 170 23.75 -13.52 -3.86
C CYS A 170 24.13 -12.37 -4.79
N GLN A 171 24.60 -12.68 -6.01
CA GLN A 171 24.96 -11.69 -7.03
C GLN A 171 23.75 -10.81 -7.41
N TRP A 172 22.58 -11.42 -7.56
CA TRP A 172 21.33 -10.75 -7.92
C TRP A 172 20.59 -10.15 -6.72
N LYS A 173 21.12 -10.29 -5.50
CA LYS A 173 20.48 -9.84 -4.24
C LYS A 173 19.04 -10.34 -4.11
N LEU A 174 18.80 -11.60 -4.47
CA LEU A 174 17.47 -12.16 -4.45
C LEU A 174 16.97 -12.29 -3.00
N PRO A 175 15.76 -11.80 -2.68
CA PRO A 175 15.17 -11.97 -1.35
C PRO A 175 14.94 -13.46 -1.06
N LYS A 176 15.09 -13.85 0.21
CA LYS A 176 15.04 -15.26 0.63
C LYS A 176 13.71 -15.92 0.31
N GLU A 177 12.65 -15.13 0.35
CA GLU A 177 11.26 -15.50 0.09
C GLU A 177 11.03 -15.85 -1.40
N GLU A 178 11.89 -15.37 -2.30
CA GLU A 178 11.80 -15.62 -3.74
C GLU A 178 12.72 -16.77 -4.19
N LEU A 179 13.64 -17.24 -3.33
CA LEU A 179 14.59 -18.32 -3.68
C LEU A 179 13.86 -19.58 -4.13
N MET A 180 12.82 -20.02 -3.41
CA MET A 180 12.10 -21.24 -3.75
C MET A 180 11.28 -21.11 -5.03
N LYS A 181 10.71 -19.95 -5.31
CA LYS A 181 9.97 -19.70 -6.55
C LYS A 181 10.88 -19.86 -7.77
N HIS A 182 12.10 -19.34 -7.67
CA HIS A 182 13.09 -19.48 -8.72
C HIS A 182 13.62 -20.92 -8.79
N MET A 183 13.94 -21.53 -7.64
CA MET A 183 14.44 -22.91 -7.58
C MET A 183 13.45 -23.90 -8.18
N ALA A 184 12.16 -23.77 -7.88
CA ALA A 184 11.10 -24.66 -8.39
C ALA A 184 11.00 -24.64 -9.93
N ALA A 185 11.32 -23.51 -10.57
CA ALA A 185 11.34 -23.38 -12.03
C ALA A 185 12.61 -23.97 -12.68
N LEU A 186 13.65 -24.23 -11.89
CA LEU A 186 14.97 -24.64 -12.37
C LEU A 186 15.26 -26.12 -12.14
N VAL A 187 14.54 -26.77 -11.24
CA VAL A 187 14.74 -28.18 -10.90
C VAL A 187 13.93 -29.10 -11.79
N GLU A 188 14.64 -29.97 -12.51
CA GLU A 188 14.05 -31.04 -13.31
C GLU A 188 14.49 -32.41 -12.74
N GLY A 189 13.90 -33.49 -13.25
CA GLY A 189 14.32 -34.86 -12.94
C GLY A 189 14.32 -35.19 -11.45
N ASP A 190 15.40 -35.79 -10.94
CA ASP A 190 15.49 -36.25 -9.54
C ASP A 190 15.34 -35.12 -8.51
N MET A 191 15.76 -33.90 -8.84
CA MET A 191 15.61 -32.73 -7.98
C MET A 191 14.15 -32.29 -7.86
N SER A 192 13.37 -32.40 -8.95
CA SER A 192 11.94 -32.12 -8.91
C SER A 192 11.18 -33.09 -8.01
N VAL A 193 11.63 -34.35 -7.92
CA VAL A 193 11.02 -35.33 -7.04
C VAL A 193 11.35 -35.01 -5.57
N VAL A 194 12.54 -34.46 -5.26
CA VAL A 194 12.83 -33.94 -3.92
C VAL A 194 11.88 -32.81 -3.58
N LEU A 195 11.71 -31.85 -4.50
CA LEU A 195 10.82 -30.70 -4.33
C LEU A 195 9.38 -31.14 -4.02
N ASN A 196 8.85 -32.08 -4.79
CA ASN A 196 7.48 -32.61 -4.62
C ASN A 196 7.30 -33.48 -3.37
N SER A 197 8.39 -33.87 -2.68
CA SER A 197 8.33 -34.65 -1.45
C SER A 197 8.34 -33.80 -0.18
N LEU A 198 8.49 -32.48 -0.30
CA LEU A 198 8.50 -31.57 0.84
C LEU A 198 7.10 -31.39 1.44
N PRO A 199 6.97 -31.29 2.78
CA PRO A 199 5.74 -30.87 3.42
C PRO A 199 5.30 -29.48 2.96
N LEU A 200 3.98 -29.28 2.83
CA LEU A 200 3.39 -28.05 2.30
C LEU A 200 3.78 -26.81 3.12
N GLU A 201 3.93 -26.98 4.43
CA GLU A 201 4.37 -25.96 5.39
C GLU A 201 5.82 -25.50 5.18
N SER A 202 6.59 -26.28 4.42
CA SER A 202 8.01 -26.05 4.13
C SER A 202 8.32 -25.92 2.64
N ALA A 203 7.30 -25.93 1.77
CA ALA A 203 7.45 -25.85 0.32
C ALA A 203 8.13 -24.54 -0.13
N ASP A 204 7.96 -23.47 0.66
CA ASP A 204 8.53 -22.15 0.38
C ASP A 204 9.90 -21.93 1.05
N ASN A 205 10.43 -22.94 1.76
CA ASN A 205 11.69 -22.84 2.50
C ASN A 205 12.86 -23.47 1.74
N TYR A 206 13.76 -22.61 1.25
CA TYR A 206 14.97 -23.03 0.53
C TYR A 206 15.90 -23.92 1.34
N ASN A 207 16.06 -23.65 2.64
CA ASN A 207 16.95 -24.45 3.49
C ASN A 207 16.42 -25.89 3.64
N THR A 208 15.10 -26.05 3.77
CA THR A 208 14.49 -27.37 3.86
C THR A 208 14.65 -28.15 2.55
N PHE A 209 14.49 -27.49 1.41
CA PHE A 209 14.79 -28.11 0.11
C PHE A 209 16.25 -28.53 0.00
N ARG A 210 17.19 -27.64 0.33
CA ARG A 210 18.63 -27.92 0.32
C ARG A 210 18.97 -29.14 1.17
N GLU A 211 18.49 -29.19 2.42
CA GLU A 211 18.70 -30.34 3.31
C GLU A 211 18.15 -31.64 2.72
N ALA A 212 16.94 -31.60 2.14
CA ALA A 212 16.34 -32.76 1.50
C ALA A 212 17.17 -33.26 0.29
N VAL A 213 17.74 -32.35 -0.49
CA VAL A 213 18.68 -32.67 -1.57
C VAL A 213 19.95 -33.34 -0.99
N HIS A 214 20.53 -32.79 0.07
CA HIS A 214 21.69 -33.38 0.74
C HIS A 214 21.42 -34.82 1.21
N VAL A 215 20.25 -35.08 1.80
CA VAL A 215 19.84 -36.41 2.25
C VAL A 215 19.65 -37.38 1.08
N ARG A 216 18.93 -36.95 0.03
CA ARG A 216 18.61 -37.82 -1.11
C ARG A 216 19.84 -38.20 -1.92
N PHE A 217 20.74 -37.25 -2.15
CA PHE A 217 21.94 -37.47 -2.96
C PHE A 217 23.17 -37.87 -2.12
N LYS A 218 23.01 -38.06 -0.80
CA LYS A 218 24.08 -38.42 0.15
C LYS A 218 25.28 -37.49 0.04
N LEU A 219 25.02 -36.21 -0.20
CA LEU A 219 26.06 -35.19 -0.27
C LEU A 219 26.57 -35.01 1.16
N GLY A 220 27.81 -35.45 1.43
CA GLY A 220 28.42 -35.35 2.75
C GLY A 220 28.27 -33.94 3.35
N ALA A 221 28.05 -33.88 4.66
CA ALA A 221 28.03 -32.62 5.39
C ALA A 221 29.38 -31.91 5.24
N ASP A 222 29.36 -30.64 4.83
CA ASP A 222 30.50 -29.74 5.04
C ASP A 222 30.51 -29.26 6.50
#